data_AF-A0A1V4JCC0-F1
#
_entry.id   AF-A0A1V4JCC0-F1
#
_cell.length_a   1.000
_cell.length_b   1.000
_cell.length_c   1.000
_cell.angle_alpha   90.00
_cell.angle_beta   90.00
_cell.angle_gamma   90.00
#
_symmetry.space_group_name_H-M   'P 1'
#
loop_
_entity.id
_entity.type
_entity.pdbx_description
1 polymer ?
#
loop_
_entity_poly.entity_id
_entity_poly.type
_entity_poly.pdbx_seq_one_letter_code
_entity_poly.pdbx_strand_id
1 'polypeptide(L)'
;MPNPCKRPLVLRTASKFSARARLLVRLHDRNHRMEAKIHIDRDPPKIKGFRKFNILTSSSKTLLAGDSPQEGLVCDFQYLTLKEQKDSRSGKGAKGAGEQGPLVVTEELHLITFTLAYAYCGLELELEASTGGWGDWGLRGVQV
;
A
#
# COMPACT_ATOMS: atom_id res chain seq x y z
N MET A 1 19.07 -11.38 8.68
CA MET A 1 17.93 -11.43 7.75
C MET A 1 16.66 -11.35 8.57
N PRO A 2 15.66 -10.50 8.25
CA PRO A 2 14.36 -10.63 8.90
C PRO A 2 13.78 -11.98 8.47
N ASN A 3 13.35 -12.78 9.43
CA ASN A 3 12.82 -14.13 9.18
C ASN A 3 11.75 -14.10 8.08
N PRO A 4 11.73 -15.08 7.15
CA PRO A 4 10.66 -15.16 6.17
C PRO A 4 9.32 -15.23 6.91
N CYS A 5 8.51 -14.17 6.73
CA CYS A 5 7.22 -14.07 7.40
C CYS A 5 6.33 -15.19 6.89
N LYS A 6 5.98 -16.14 7.78
CA LYS A 6 5.10 -17.27 7.46
C LYS A 6 3.69 -16.84 6.99
N ARG A 7 3.35 -15.55 7.10
CA ARG A 7 2.05 -14.96 6.78
C ARG A 7 2.24 -13.56 6.15
N PRO A 8 2.58 -13.45 4.86
CA PRO A 8 2.97 -12.18 4.21
C PRO A 8 1.84 -11.15 4.12
N LEU A 9 0.57 -11.58 4.18
CA LEU A 9 -0.60 -10.70 4.14
C LEU A 9 -1.12 -10.31 5.54
N VAL A 10 -0.46 -10.77 6.61
CA VAL A 10 -0.86 -10.46 7.99
C VAL A 10 0.14 -9.47 8.58
N LEU A 11 -0.26 -8.21 8.64
CA LEU A 11 0.57 -7.12 9.16
C LEU A 11 0.21 -6.81 10.62
N ARG A 12 1.23 -6.67 11.46
CA ARG A 12 1.07 -6.24 12.86
C ARG A 12 1.42 -4.76 12.98
N THR A 13 0.58 -4.00 13.68
CA THR A 13 0.87 -2.59 14.02
C THR A 13 2.20 -2.46 14.77
N ALA A 14 2.88 -1.32 14.59
CA ALA A 14 4.22 -1.06 15.13
C ALA A 14 5.33 -2.05 14.71
N SER A 15 5.03 -3.06 13.88
CA SER A 15 6.00 -3.97 13.30
C SER A 15 6.40 -3.48 11.91
N LYS A 16 7.67 -3.71 11.55
CA LYS A 16 8.18 -3.34 10.24
C LYS A 16 7.74 -4.34 9.18
N PHE A 17 7.35 -3.86 8.02
CA PHE A 17 7.10 -4.67 6.83
C PHE A 17 7.70 -3.99 5.59
N SER A 18 7.75 -4.74 4.49
CA SER A 18 8.17 -4.25 3.20
C SER A 18 7.11 -4.57 2.16
N ALA A 19 6.99 -3.72 1.16
CA ALA A 19 6.05 -3.91 0.07
C ALA A 19 6.73 -3.47 -1.25
N ARG A 20 6.73 -4.38 -2.22
CA ARG A 20 7.43 -4.20 -3.49
C ARG A 20 6.46 -4.37 -4.66
N ALA A 21 6.46 -3.40 -5.57
CA ALA A 21 5.74 -3.46 -6.84
C ALA A 21 6.72 -3.31 -8.02
N ARG A 22 6.36 -3.85 -9.18
CA ARG A 22 7.19 -3.83 -10.38
C ARG A 22 6.34 -3.47 -11.59
N LEU A 23 6.75 -2.44 -12.33
CA LEU A 23 6.20 -2.20 -13.66
C LEU A 23 6.84 -3.21 -14.63
N LEU A 24 6.02 -4.07 -15.21
CA LEU A 24 6.47 -5.12 -16.13
C LEU A 24 6.87 -4.54 -17.49
N VAL A 25 6.26 -3.41 -17.88
CA VAL A 25 6.61 -2.66 -19.07
C VAL A 25 7.86 -1.82 -18.79
N ARG A 26 8.93 -2.06 -19.54
CA ARG A 26 10.22 -1.38 -19.36
C ARG A 26 10.37 -0.16 -20.27
N LEU A 27 9.39 0.74 -20.22
CA LEU A 27 9.41 2.00 -20.95
C LEU A 27 9.64 3.12 -19.94
N HIS A 28 10.77 3.80 -20.03
CA HIS A 28 11.18 4.87 -19.13
C HIS A 28 11.90 5.95 -19.92
N ASP A 29 11.46 7.20 -19.75
CA ASP A 29 12.21 8.35 -20.23
C ASP A 29 13.18 8.80 -19.12
N ARG A 30 14.49 8.73 -19.38
CA ARG A 30 15.53 9.13 -18.41
C ARG A 30 15.45 10.60 -18.00
N ASN A 31 14.80 11.43 -18.81
CA ASN A 31 14.65 12.85 -18.54
C ASN A 31 13.48 13.16 -17.60
N HIS A 32 12.57 12.20 -17.38
CA HIS A 32 11.39 12.37 -16.54
C HIS A 32 11.51 11.53 -15.27
N ARG A 33 11.43 12.20 -14.11
CA ARG A 33 11.45 11.52 -12.82
C ARG A 33 10.04 11.00 -12.53
N MET A 34 9.90 9.69 -12.39
CA MET A 34 8.64 9.09 -11.94
C MET A 34 8.62 9.02 -10.40
N GLU A 35 7.47 9.33 -9.80
CA GLU A 35 7.26 9.23 -8.35
C GLU A 35 6.26 8.12 -8.05
N ALA A 36 6.68 7.14 -7.27
CA ALA A 36 5.81 6.12 -6.70
C ALA A 36 5.37 6.55 -5.30
N LYS A 37 4.12 6.27 -4.95
CA LYS A 37 3.58 6.45 -3.60
C LYS A 37 2.90 5.16 -3.13
N ILE A 38 2.84 4.96 -1.83
CA ILE A 38 2.16 3.86 -1.19
C ILE A 38 1.14 4.38 -0.19
N HIS A 39 -0.04 3.79 -0.22
CA HIS A 39 -1.20 4.18 0.57
C HIS A 39 -1.77 2.94 1.26
N ILE A 40 -2.47 3.15 2.36
CA ILE A 40 -3.34 2.13 2.96
C ILE A 40 -4.76 2.69 2.96
N ASP A 41 -5.70 1.90 2.47
CA ASP A 41 -7.12 2.24 2.35
C ASP A 41 -7.34 3.64 1.74
N ARG A 42 -6.80 3.88 0.54
CA ARG A 42 -6.98 5.14 -0.22
C ARG A 42 -8.46 5.51 -0.31
N ASP A 43 -9.30 4.52 -0.60
CA ASP A 43 -10.76 4.61 -0.70
C ASP A 43 -11.42 3.64 0.28
N PRO A 44 -11.51 3.99 1.58
CA PRO A 44 -11.99 3.07 2.60
C PRO A 44 -13.51 2.86 2.47
N PRO A 45 -14.02 1.66 2.79
CA PRO A 45 -15.45 1.41 2.78
C PRO A 45 -16.16 2.27 3.82
N LYS A 46 -17.38 2.74 3.50
CA LYS A 46 -18.19 3.59 4.38
C LYS A 46 -18.94 2.75 5.44
N ILE A 47 -18.22 1.87 6.13
CA ILE A 47 -18.76 0.98 7.16
C ILE A 47 -18.46 1.58 8.54
N LYS A 48 -19.47 1.63 9.41
CA LYS A 48 -19.30 2.12 10.79
C LYS A 48 -18.30 1.21 11.52
N GLY A 49 -17.29 1.82 12.13
CA GLY A 49 -16.28 1.07 12.89
C GLY A 49 -15.15 0.48 12.04
N PHE A 50 -15.06 0.77 10.74
CA PHE A 50 -13.88 0.47 9.92
C PHE A 50 -12.66 1.22 10.47
N ARG A 51 -11.64 0.48 10.89
CA ARG A 51 -10.43 1.03 11.49
C ARG A 51 -9.57 1.64 10.39
N LYS A 52 -8.86 2.69 10.74
CA LYS A 52 -7.98 3.39 9.80
C LYS A 52 -6.55 3.32 10.27
N PHE A 53 -5.63 3.22 9.33
CA PHE A 53 -4.21 3.11 9.61
C PHE A 53 -3.44 4.17 8.84
N ASN A 54 -2.32 4.60 9.41
CA ASN A 54 -1.34 5.45 8.75
C ASN A 54 -0.04 4.68 8.54
N ILE A 55 0.58 4.89 7.39
CA ILE A 55 1.99 4.54 7.15
C ILE A 55 2.85 5.64 7.75
N LEU A 56 3.76 5.31 8.68
CA LEU A 56 4.56 6.30 9.42
C LEU A 56 5.91 6.67 8.79
N THR A 57 6.36 5.92 7.78
CA THR A 57 7.64 6.12 7.09
C THR A 57 7.43 6.85 5.76
N SER A 58 8.51 7.11 5.02
CA SER A 58 8.41 7.68 3.66
C SER A 58 7.42 6.86 2.82
N SER A 59 6.31 7.49 2.47
CA SER A 59 5.26 6.92 1.65
C SER A 59 5.42 7.26 0.17
N SER A 60 6.45 8.02 -0.19
CA SER A 60 6.84 8.25 -1.59
C SER A 60 8.29 7.90 -1.84
N LYS A 61 8.58 7.57 -3.10
CA LYS A 61 9.91 7.21 -3.59
C LYS A 61 10.02 7.60 -5.06
N THR A 62 11.06 8.33 -5.42
CA THR A 62 11.41 8.52 -6.83
C THR A 62 11.93 7.21 -7.39
N LEU A 63 11.36 6.77 -8.51
CA LEU A 63 11.89 5.63 -9.25
C LEU A 63 13.13 6.06 -10.02
N LEU A 64 14.22 5.35 -9.76
CA LEU A 64 15.40 5.39 -10.60
C LEU A 64 15.35 4.14 -11.47
N ALA A 65 15.50 4.29 -12.78
CA ALA A 65 15.74 3.15 -13.65
C ALA A 65 17.01 2.46 -13.16
N GLY A 66 16.92 1.18 -12.77
CA GLY A 66 18.10 0.41 -12.42
C GLY A 66 19.09 0.37 -13.58
N ASP A 67 20.38 0.38 -13.27
CA ASP A 67 21.44 0.36 -14.28
C ASP A 67 21.46 -0.96 -15.06
N SER A 68 20.88 -2.02 -14.49
CA SER A 68 20.79 -3.33 -15.12
C SER A 68 19.47 -3.51 -15.90
N PRO A 69 19.51 -4.11 -17.12
CA PRO A 69 18.30 -4.49 -17.84
C PRO A 69 17.40 -5.44 -17.04
N GLN A 70 17.97 -6.19 -16.09
CA GLN A 70 17.27 -7.16 -15.25
C GLN A 70 16.43 -6.51 -14.14
N GLU A 71 16.77 -5.31 -13.66
CA GLU A 71 16.07 -4.66 -12.55
C GLU A 71 14.70 -4.11 -12.95
N GLY A 72 14.57 -3.48 -14.11
CA GLY A 72 13.32 -2.82 -14.51
C GLY A 72 12.89 -1.72 -13.53
N LEU A 73 11.65 -1.24 -13.64
CA LEU A 73 11.11 -0.20 -12.76
C LEU A 73 10.45 -0.86 -11.53
N VAL A 74 11.12 -0.75 -10.39
CA VAL A 74 10.72 -1.40 -9.14
C VAL A 74 10.48 -0.35 -8.06
N CYS A 75 9.27 -0.35 -7.51
CA CYS A 75 8.91 0.40 -6.31
C CYS A 75 9.15 -0.48 -5.10
N ASP A 76 10.28 -0.32 -4.42
CA ASP A 76 10.60 -1.08 -3.20
C ASP A 76 10.50 -0.18 -1.96
N PHE A 77 9.43 -0.36 -1.18
CA PHE A 77 9.21 0.33 0.09
C PHE A 77 9.55 -0.61 1.24
N GLN A 78 10.63 -0.30 1.95
CA GLN A 78 11.13 -1.12 3.06
C GLN A 78 10.90 -0.42 4.40
N TYR A 79 10.85 -1.22 5.46
CA TYR A 79 10.75 -0.74 6.85
C TYR A 79 9.48 0.09 7.14
N LEU A 80 8.42 -0.12 6.35
CA LEU A 80 7.12 0.49 6.57
C LEU A 80 6.55 0.07 7.92
N THR A 81 5.80 0.94 8.57
CA THR A 81 5.13 0.65 9.84
C THR A 81 3.73 1.25 9.85
N LEU A 82 2.74 0.47 10.30
CA LEU A 82 1.36 0.91 10.46
C LEU A 82 1.09 1.41 11.88
N LYS A 83 0.35 2.52 11.97
CA LYS A 83 -0.23 3.04 13.21
C LYS A 83 -1.72 3.24 13.05
N GLU A 84 -2.48 2.64 13.94
CA GLU A 84 -3.93 2.83 14.01
C GLU A 84 -4.28 4.29 14.35
N GLN A 85 -5.22 4.85 13.59
CA GLN A 85 -5.82 6.14 13.87
C GLN A 85 -6.83 5.95 15.00
N LYS A 86 -6.65 6.67 16.11
CA LYS A 86 -7.68 6.72 17.16
C LYS A 86 -8.72 7.75 16.76
N ASP A 87 -9.96 7.31 16.54
CA ASP A 87 -11.07 8.22 16.33
C ASP A 87 -11.31 9.06 17.59
N SER A 88 -10.95 10.34 17.54
CA SER A 88 -11.18 11.31 18.62
C SER A 88 -12.67 11.67 18.82
N ARG A 89 -13.58 11.08 18.04
CA ARG A 89 -15.01 11.34 18.10
C ARG A 89 -15.79 10.50 19.12
N SER A 90 -15.15 9.61 19.87
CA SER A 90 -15.81 8.93 21.01
C SER A 90 -15.73 9.77 22.31
N GLY A 91 -16.10 11.05 22.21
CA GLY A 91 -16.44 11.84 23.39
C GLY A 91 -17.79 11.38 23.95
N LYS A 92 -17.77 10.83 25.17
CA LYS A 92 -18.89 10.64 26.11
C LYS A 92 -20.31 10.58 25.50
N GLY A 93 -20.89 9.38 25.47
CA GLY A 93 -22.33 9.17 25.62
C GLY A 93 -23.10 8.89 24.33
N ALA A 94 -23.34 7.62 24.04
CA ALA A 94 -24.58 7.15 23.41
C ALA A 94 -24.70 5.64 23.63
N LYS A 95 -25.52 5.25 24.62
CA LYS A 95 -26.15 3.94 24.63
C LYS A 95 -27.15 3.93 23.47
N GLY A 96 -27.09 2.92 22.62
CA GLY A 96 -28.21 2.53 21.76
C GLY A 96 -27.94 2.55 20.25
N ALA A 97 -28.35 1.43 19.63
CA ALA A 97 -28.69 1.22 18.22
C ALA A 97 -27.54 0.88 17.23
N GLY A 98 -27.53 -0.41 16.84
CA GLY A 98 -26.85 -0.95 15.66
C GLY A 98 -25.81 -2.01 15.99
N GLU A 99 -26.27 -3.23 16.30
CA GLU A 99 -25.43 -4.42 16.57
C GLU A 99 -24.72 -4.92 15.29
N GLN A 100 -23.65 -4.25 14.90
CA GLN A 100 -22.46 -4.96 14.47
C GLN A 100 -21.32 -4.33 15.26
N GLY A 101 -20.83 -5.04 16.29
CA GLY A 101 -19.61 -4.66 16.96
C GLY A 101 -18.46 -4.52 15.93
N PRO A 102 -17.38 -3.79 16.25
CA PRO A 102 -16.23 -3.74 15.36
C PRO A 102 -15.85 -5.17 14.98
N LEU A 103 -15.75 -5.44 13.68
CA LEU A 103 -15.33 -6.75 13.17
C LEU A 103 -14.09 -7.19 13.95
N VAL A 104 -14.04 -8.46 14.36
CA VAL A 104 -12.88 -8.97 15.08
C VAL A 104 -11.65 -8.69 14.20
N VAL A 105 -10.54 -8.31 14.82
CA VAL A 105 -9.33 -7.78 14.14
C VAL A 105 -8.86 -8.62 12.94
N THR A 106 -9.19 -9.91 12.91
CA THR A 106 -8.83 -10.86 11.86
C THR A 106 -9.79 -10.94 10.68
N GLU A 107 -10.98 -10.35 10.76
CA GLU A 107 -12.02 -10.38 9.72
C GLU A 107 -12.04 -9.09 8.86
N GLU A 108 -11.39 -8.04 9.35
CA GLU A 108 -11.26 -6.77 8.63
C GLU A 108 -10.07 -6.82 7.66
N LEU A 109 -10.33 -6.54 6.39
CA LEU A 109 -9.33 -6.50 5.33
C LEU A 109 -9.01 -5.05 4.95
N HIS A 110 -7.71 -4.79 4.78
CA HIS A 110 -7.19 -3.50 4.36
C HIS A 110 -6.42 -3.66 3.05
N LEU A 111 -6.45 -2.62 2.21
CA LEU A 111 -5.76 -2.62 0.93
C LEU A 111 -4.54 -1.70 1.00
N ILE A 112 -3.39 -2.22 0.61
CA ILE A 112 -2.22 -1.40 0.32
C ILE A 112 -2.22 -1.10 -1.17
N THR A 113 -2.16 0.18 -1.51
CA THR A 113 -2.24 0.67 -2.89
C THR A 113 -0.96 1.41 -3.25
N PHE A 114 -0.38 1.07 -4.39
CA PHE A 114 0.72 1.78 -5.02
C PHE A 114 0.17 2.69 -6.11
N THR A 115 0.62 3.94 -6.15
CA THR A 115 0.35 4.86 -7.26
C THR A 115 1.67 5.26 -7.89
N LEU A 116 1.70 5.40 -9.21
CA LEU A 116 2.89 5.81 -9.96
C LEU A 116 2.51 6.92 -10.92
N ALA A 117 3.13 8.09 -10.74
CA ALA A 117 3.12 9.15 -11.76
C ALA A 117 4.04 8.72 -12.91
N TYR A 118 3.44 8.12 -13.93
CA TYR A 118 4.13 7.57 -15.08
C TYR A 118 4.18 8.59 -16.21
N ALA A 119 5.38 8.82 -16.75
CA ALA A 119 5.61 9.72 -17.87
C ALA A 119 6.50 9.07 -18.93
N TYR A 120 6.03 9.02 -20.19
CA TYR A 120 6.80 8.46 -21.30
C TYR A 120 6.39 9.08 -22.64
N CYS A 121 7.34 9.61 -23.41
CA CYS A 121 7.11 10.18 -24.74
C CYS A 121 5.96 11.23 -24.79
N GLY A 122 5.87 12.08 -23.77
CA GLY A 122 4.82 13.11 -23.67
C GLY A 122 3.46 12.60 -23.16
N LEU A 123 3.32 11.30 -22.90
CA LEU A 123 2.17 10.74 -22.21
C LEU A 123 2.38 10.82 -20.69
N GLU A 124 1.41 11.35 -19.97
CA GLU A 124 1.37 11.39 -18.51
C GLU A 124 0.14 10.62 -18.00
N LEU A 125 0.37 9.66 -17.11
CA LEU A 125 -0.66 8.79 -16.54
C LEU A 125 -0.42 8.55 -15.04
N GLU A 126 -1.48 8.38 -14.26
CA GLU A 126 -1.39 7.81 -12.91
C GLU A 126 -1.73 6.32 -12.99
N LEU A 127 -0.73 5.46 -12.77
CA LEU A 127 -0.93 4.01 -12.67
C LEU A 127 -1.22 3.63 -11.22
N GLU A 128 -2.13 2.70 -11.00
CA GLU A 128 -2.49 2.20 -9.67
C GLU A 128 -2.43 0.66 -9.62
N ALA A 129 -1.96 0.12 -8.49
CA ALA A 129 -2.01 -1.32 -8.21
C ALA A 129 -2.23 -1.56 -6.71
N SER A 130 -3.09 -2.51 -6.35
CA SER A 130 -3.43 -2.80 -4.95
C SER A 130 -3.29 -4.29 -4.62
N THR A 131 -2.99 -4.61 -3.36
CA THR A 131 -2.65 -5.98 -2.91
C THR A 131 -3.82 -6.97 -2.95
N GLY A 132 -5.06 -6.50 -3.16
CA GLY A 132 -6.28 -7.33 -3.20
C GLY A 132 -6.95 -7.44 -4.58
N GLY A 133 -6.38 -6.81 -5.61
CA GLY A 133 -6.95 -6.83 -6.96
C GLY A 133 -6.77 -8.18 -7.65
N TRP A 134 -7.76 -9.08 -7.52
CA TRP A 134 -7.95 -10.17 -8.46
C TRP A 134 -8.57 -9.60 -9.74
N GLY A 135 -7.73 -9.04 -10.59
CA GLY A 135 -8.18 -8.40 -11.82
C GLY A 135 -7.03 -7.68 -12.49
N ASP A 136 -6.31 -8.43 -13.32
CA ASP A 136 -5.49 -7.94 -14.42
C ASP A 136 -4.32 -7.03 -14.03
N TRP A 137 -3.15 -7.64 -13.90
CA TRP A 137 -1.77 -7.18 -14.19
C TRP A 137 -0.86 -8.07 -13.34
N GLY A 138 0.05 -8.81 -13.97
CA GLY A 138 0.83 -9.89 -13.35
C GLY A 138 1.64 -9.48 -12.12
N LEU A 139 1.02 -9.57 -10.93
CA LEU A 139 1.71 -9.52 -9.65
C LEU A 139 2.33 -10.88 -9.37
N ARG A 140 3.55 -11.10 -9.88
CA ARG A 140 4.43 -12.12 -9.30
C ARG A 140 4.98 -11.58 -7.99
N GLY A 141 4.44 -12.10 -6.89
CA GLY A 141 5.08 -12.14 -5.58
C GLY A 141 5.18 -10.79 -4.87
N VAL A 142 4.32 -10.60 -3.88
CA VAL A 142 4.72 -9.85 -2.69
C VAL A 142 5.85 -10.64 -2.05
N GLN A 143 7.09 -10.28 -2.37
CA GLN A 143 8.27 -10.84 -1.71
C GLN A 143 8.61 -9.92 -0.54
N VAL A 144 8.42 -10.45 0.68
CA VAL A 144 8.90 -9.87 1.94
C VAL A 144 10.32 -10.32 2.19
#